data_AF-A0A9P8JYW5-F1
#
_entry.id   AF-A0A9P8JYW5-F1
#
_cell.length_a   1.000
_cell.length_b   1.000
_cell.length_c   1.000
_cell.angle_alpha   90.00
_cell.angle_beta   90.00
_cell.angle_gamma   90.00
#
_symmetry.space_group_name_H-M   'P 1'
#
loop_
_entity.id
_entity.type
_entity.pdbx_description
1 polymer ?
#
loop_
_entity_poly.entity_id
_entity_poly.type
_entity_poly.pdbx_seq_one_letter_code
_entity_poly.pdbx_strand_id
1 'polypeptide(L)'
;LILWGVGAAQHVMWFGCVFAMGVIALTNTIGIQLSISYAVDSYKDLGGEAIVTVILVRNTMSFAIGYGITPWIDGMGLQNAFITAAFAGLAQCLTFLVMVKWGKDLRRKSASRYAKYVQKMAESGLVH
;
A
#
# COMPACT_ATOMS: atom_id res chain seq x y z
N LEU A 1 -9.14 3.91 11.63
CA LEU A 1 -10.19 2.93 11.26
C LEU A 1 -11.10 2.60 12.44
N ILE A 2 -10.57 2.20 13.60
CA ILE A 2 -11.38 1.90 14.79
C ILE A 2 -12.16 3.13 15.30
N LEU A 3 -11.50 4.29 15.44
CA LEU A 3 -12.16 5.52 15.90
C LEU A 3 -13.28 6.00 14.95
N TRP A 4 -13.13 5.75 13.65
CA TRP A 4 -14.15 6.08 12.65
C TRP A 4 -15.28 5.05 12.66
N GLY A 5 -14.98 3.74 12.65
CA GLY A 5 -15.98 2.68 12.59
C GLY A 5 -16.77 2.49 13.90
N VAL A 6 -16.10 2.49 15.05
CA VAL A 6 -16.75 2.36 16.37
C VAL A 6 -17.34 3.70 16.82
N GLY A 7 -16.68 4.82 16.49
CA GLY A 7 -17.21 6.17 16.78
C GLY A 7 -18.49 6.49 15.99
N ALA A 8 -18.57 6.09 14.72
CA ALA A 8 -19.78 6.24 13.92
C ALA A 8 -20.93 5.36 14.42
N ALA A 9 -20.65 4.14 14.91
CA ALA A 9 -21.65 3.21 15.43
C ALA A 9 -22.20 3.60 16.82
N GLN A 10 -21.47 4.40 17.60
CA GLN A 10 -21.84 4.80 18.96
C GLN A 10 -22.33 6.27 19.04
N HIS A 11 -22.69 6.90 17.92
CA HIS A 11 -23.10 8.32 17.85
C HIS A 11 -22.12 9.30 18.51
N VAL A 12 -20.81 9.07 18.33
CA VAL A 12 -19.78 9.98 18.86
C VAL A 12 -19.79 11.30 18.09
N MET A 13 -19.44 12.39 18.77
CA MET A 13 -19.36 13.76 18.23
C MET A 13 -18.64 13.77 16.86
N TRP A 14 -19.30 14.33 15.84
CA TRP A 14 -18.91 14.29 14.42
C TRP A 14 -17.44 14.67 14.15
N PHE A 15 -16.88 15.56 14.99
CA PHE A 15 -15.49 15.99 14.92
C PHE A 15 -14.50 14.83 15.07
N GLY A 16 -14.79 13.84 15.92
CA GLY A 16 -13.92 12.68 16.11
C GLY A 16 -13.76 11.84 14.83
N CYS A 17 -14.84 11.69 14.05
CA CYS A 17 -14.81 11.00 12.77
C CYS A 17 -14.02 11.78 11.71
N VAL A 18 -14.21 13.10 11.65
CA VAL A 18 -13.47 13.97 10.71
C VAL A 18 -11.98 13.99 11.03
N PHE A 19 -11.62 14.11 12.31
CA PHE A 19 -10.23 14.05 12.76
C PHE A 19 -9.60 12.69 12.42
N ALA A 20 -10.31 11.58 12.65
CA ALA A 20 -9.85 10.24 12.28
C ALA A 20 -9.59 10.11 10.77
N MET A 21 -10.47 10.64 9.93
CA MET A 21 -10.28 10.69 8.48
C MET A 21 -9.05 11.54 8.09
N GLY A 22 -8.86 12.70 8.73
CA GLY A 22 -7.71 13.56 8.50
C GLY A 22 -6.37 12.87 8.81
N VAL A 23 -6.28 12.16 9.93
CA VAL A 23 -5.07 11.41 10.31
C VAL A 23 -4.80 10.25 9.35
N ILE A 24 -5.84 9.54 8.91
CA ILE A 24 -5.71 8.45 7.93
C ILE A 24 -5.20 9.01 6.59
N ALA A 25 -5.77 10.12 6.12
CA ALA A 25 -5.36 10.77 4.88
C ALA A 25 -3.89 11.22 4.94
N LEU A 26 -3.50 11.93 6.01
CA LEU A 26 -2.12 12.37 6.22
C LEU A 26 -1.13 11.20 6.22
N THR A 27 -1.41 10.16 7.00
CA THR A 27 -0.52 8.99 7.11
C THR A 27 -0.39 8.27 5.77
N ASN A 28 -1.49 8.15 5.02
CA ASN A 28 -1.49 7.51 3.71
C ASN A 28 -0.67 8.31 2.69
N THR A 29 -0.86 9.64 2.63
CA THR A 29 -0.11 10.51 1.72
C THR A 29 1.40 10.44 1.98
N ILE A 30 1.81 10.52 3.25
CA ILE A 30 3.22 10.45 3.64
C ILE A 30 3.80 9.06 3.31
N GLY A 31 3.08 7.99 3.66
CA GLY A 31 3.55 6.61 3.46
C GLY A 31 3.71 6.23 1.98
N ILE A 32 2.78 6.64 1.13
CA ILE A 32 2.86 6.40 -0.31
C ILE A 32 4.04 7.15 -0.91
N GLN A 33 4.19 8.44 -0.58
CA GLN A 33 5.26 9.26 -1.14
C GLN A 33 6.65 8.71 -0.80
N LEU A 34 6.88 8.35 0.46
CA LEU A 34 8.15 7.76 0.89
C LEU A 34 8.45 6.44 0.16
N SER A 35 7.43 5.58 0.00
CA SER A 35 7.59 4.27 -0.64
C SER A 35 7.93 4.39 -2.12
N ILE A 36 7.25 5.30 -2.83
CA ILE A 36 7.51 5.54 -4.26
C ILE A 36 8.89 6.13 -4.44
N SER A 37 9.25 7.19 -3.70
CA SER A 37 10.58 7.81 -3.78
C SER A 37 11.69 6.77 -3.54
N TYR A 38 11.52 5.90 -2.55
CA TYR A 38 12.46 4.81 -2.29
C TYR A 38 12.57 3.79 -3.43
N ALA A 39 11.46 3.45 -4.08
CA ALA A 39 11.43 2.54 -5.22
C ALA A 39 12.16 3.15 -6.44
N VAL A 40 11.93 4.45 -6.71
CA VAL A 40 12.62 5.19 -7.78
C VAL A 40 14.12 5.22 -7.50
N ASP A 41 14.51 5.58 -6.27
CA ASP A 41 15.92 5.71 -5.91
C ASP A 41 16.67 4.37 -5.93
N SER A 42 15.99 3.26 -5.64
CA SER A 42 16.58 1.92 -5.64
C SER A 42 16.69 1.29 -7.02
N TYR A 43 15.90 1.73 -8.00
CA TYR A 43 15.83 1.17 -9.36
C TYR A 43 15.98 2.27 -10.42
N LYS A 44 17.06 3.05 -10.39
CA LYS A 44 17.23 4.23 -11.25
C LYS A 44 17.05 3.96 -12.75
N ASP A 45 17.59 2.85 -13.26
CA ASP A 45 17.52 2.52 -14.69
C ASP A 45 16.20 1.87 -15.12
N LEU A 46 15.39 1.36 -14.17
CA LEU A 46 14.11 0.67 -14.39
C LEU A 46 12.95 1.35 -13.64
N GLY A 47 13.18 2.57 -13.17
CA GLY A 47 12.32 3.24 -12.20
C GLY A 47 10.96 3.56 -12.78
N GLY A 48 10.93 4.00 -14.04
CA GLY A 48 9.69 4.29 -14.77
C GLY A 48 8.77 3.07 -14.86
N GLU A 49 9.26 1.94 -15.34
CA GLU A 49 8.46 0.70 -15.46
C GLU A 49 8.01 0.15 -14.11
N ALA A 50 8.88 0.21 -13.10
CA ALA A 50 8.55 -0.21 -11.75
C ALA A 50 7.41 0.63 -11.15
N ILE A 51 7.46 1.95 -11.30
CA ILE A 51 6.40 2.86 -10.81
C ILE A 51 5.09 2.59 -11.55
N VAL A 52 5.11 2.45 -12.88
CA VAL A 52 3.90 2.16 -13.68
C VAL A 52 3.24 0.86 -13.21
N THR A 53 4.03 -0.19 -12.98
CA THR A 53 3.51 -1.46 -12.46
C THR A 53 2.87 -1.29 -11.09
N VAL A 54 3.51 -0.54 -10.18
CA VAL A 54 2.96 -0.25 -8.84
C VAL A 54 1.63 0.52 -8.94
N ILE A 55 1.55 1.51 -9.82
CA ILE A 55 0.33 2.30 -10.04
C ILE A 55 -0.81 1.41 -10.54
N LEU A 56 -0.54 0.52 -11.50
CA LEU A 56 -1.54 -0.42 -12.02
C LEU A 56 -2.09 -1.32 -10.91
N VAL A 57 -1.21 -1.99 -10.16
CA VAL A 57 -1.61 -2.87 -9.06
C VAL A 57 -2.44 -2.10 -8.03
N ARG A 58 -2.03 -0.88 -7.66
CA ARG A 58 -2.78 -0.01 -6.75
C ARG A 58 -4.19 0.26 -7.26
N ASN A 59 -4.33 0.68 -8.52
CA ASN A 59 -5.64 1.04 -9.08
C ASN A 59 -6.55 -0.18 -9.23
N THR A 60 -6.01 -1.34 -9.59
CA THR A 60 -6.77 -2.59 -9.64
C THR A 60 -7.27 -3.00 -8.25
N MET A 61 -6.43 -2.87 -7.21
CA MET A 61 -6.86 -3.11 -5.83
C MET A 61 -7.96 -2.14 -5.39
N SER A 62 -7.84 -0.85 -5.72
CA SER A 62 -8.88 0.15 -5.43
C SER A 62 -10.21 -0.20 -6.11
N PHE A 63 -10.16 -0.66 -7.36
CA PHE A 63 -11.34 -1.11 -8.08
C PHE A 63 -11.98 -2.34 -7.41
N ALA A 64 -11.18 -3.34 -7.05
CA ALA A 64 -11.65 -4.55 -6.39
C ALA A 64 -12.32 -4.24 -5.03
N ILE A 65 -11.71 -3.36 -4.23
CA ILE A 65 -12.31 -2.92 -2.96
C ILE A 65 -13.60 -2.14 -3.20
N GLY A 66 -13.63 -1.26 -4.20
CA GLY A 66 -14.83 -0.49 -4.54
C GLY A 66 -16.03 -1.38 -4.88
N TYR A 67 -15.80 -2.49 -5.58
CA TYR A 67 -16.85 -3.47 -5.87
C TYR A 67 -17.19 -4.36 -4.67
N GLY A 68 -16.20 -4.70 -3.86
CA GLY A 68 -16.35 -5.62 -2.73
C GLY A 68 -16.89 -4.97 -1.45
N ILE A 69 -16.81 -3.64 -1.28
CA ILE A 69 -17.11 -3.01 0.02
C ILE A 69 -18.59 -3.06 0.39
N THR A 70 -19.51 -2.88 -0.57
CA THR A 70 -20.95 -2.95 -0.35
C THR A 70 -21.39 -4.34 0.12
N PRO A 71 -21.12 -5.44 -0.60
CA PRO A 71 -21.47 -6.79 -0.12
C PRO A 71 -20.71 -7.17 1.16
N TRP A 72 -19.52 -6.63 1.38
CA TRP A 72 -18.74 -6.87 2.60
C TRP A 72 -19.41 -6.27 3.84
N ILE A 73 -19.92 -5.05 3.72
CA ILE A 73 -20.67 -4.38 4.80
C ILE A 73 -22.04 -5.04 4.99
N ASP A 74 -22.74 -5.36 3.90
CA ASP A 74 -24.08 -6.00 3.97
C ASP A 74 -24.03 -7.41 4.58
N GLY A 75 -22.93 -8.15 4.36
CA GLY A 75 -22.76 -9.51 4.88
C GLY A 75 -22.28 -9.61 6.33
N MET A 76 -21.39 -8.71 6.79
CA MET A 76 -20.79 -8.78 8.14
C MET A 76 -21.23 -7.66 9.11
N GLY A 77 -21.89 -6.62 8.59
CA GLY A 77 -22.22 -5.40 9.32
C GLY A 77 -21.07 -4.40 9.38
N LEU A 78 -21.42 -3.11 9.48
CA LEU A 78 -20.47 -1.99 9.42
C LEU A 78 -19.35 -2.11 10.47
N GLN A 79 -19.69 -2.48 11.71
CA GLN A 79 -18.71 -2.57 12.80
C GLN A 79 -17.66 -3.66 12.54
N ASN A 80 -18.08 -4.88 12.18
CA ASN A 80 -17.17 -5.99 11.95
C ASN A 80 -16.33 -5.80 10.69
N ALA A 81 -16.89 -5.20 9.63
CA ALA A 81 -16.15 -4.83 8.43
C ALA A 81 -15.02 -3.85 8.74
N PHE A 82 -15.29 -2.81 9.54
CA PHE A 82 -14.27 -1.83 9.93
C PHE A 82 -13.24 -2.37 10.93
N ILE A 83 -13.63 -3.28 11.82
CA ILE A 83 -12.68 -3.99 12.70
C ILE A 83 -11.73 -4.86 11.86
N THR A 84 -12.28 -5.64 10.93
CA THR A 84 -11.49 -6.50 10.03
C THR A 84 -10.54 -5.66 9.17
N ALA A 85 -11.03 -4.55 8.60
CA ALA A 85 -10.20 -3.61 7.85
C ALA A 85 -9.08 -2.99 8.72
N ALA A 86 -9.36 -2.70 10.01
CA ALA A 86 -8.35 -2.17 10.93
C ALA A 86 -7.22 -3.19 11.20
N PHE A 87 -7.56 -4.46 11.41
CA PHE A 87 -6.56 -5.52 11.60
C PHE A 87 -5.79 -5.83 10.32
N ALA A 88 -6.45 -5.81 9.16
CA ALA A 88 -5.77 -5.95 7.87
C ALA A 88 -4.78 -4.79 7.63
N GLY A 89 -5.20 -3.55 7.94
CA GLY A 89 -4.31 -2.38 7.89
C GLY A 89 -3.14 -2.48 8.87
N LEU A 90 -3.37 -2.98 10.09
CA LEU A 90 -2.31 -3.22 11.06
C LEU A 90 -1.32 -4.29 10.56
N ALA A 91 -1.81 -5.38 10.00
CA ALA A 91 -0.98 -6.42 9.41
C ALA A 91 -0.13 -5.86 8.25
N GLN A 92 -0.70 -5.01 7.41
CA GLN A 92 0.03 -4.31 6.37
C GLN A 92 1.13 -3.41 6.95
N CYS A 93 0.85 -2.63 8.00
CA CYS A 93 1.88 -1.83 8.67
C CYS A 93 3.00 -2.72 9.23
N LEU A 94 2.68 -3.87 9.84
CA LEU A 94 3.66 -4.78 10.41
C LEU A 94 4.60 -5.42 9.37
N THR A 95 4.27 -5.37 8.08
CA THR A 95 5.20 -5.83 7.02
C THR A 95 6.54 -5.08 7.04
N PHE A 96 6.61 -3.87 7.59
CA PHE A 96 7.88 -3.17 7.78
C PHE A 96 8.86 -3.97 8.66
N LEU A 97 8.36 -4.69 9.68
CA LEU A 97 9.20 -5.51 10.57
C LEU A 97 9.82 -6.69 9.81
N VAL A 98 9.07 -7.28 8.89
CA VAL A 98 9.56 -8.33 7.99
C VAL A 98 10.68 -7.77 7.11
N MET A 99 10.50 -6.55 6.59
CA MET A 99 11.52 -5.85 5.80
C MET A 99 12.75 -5.45 6.62
N VAL A 100 12.61 -5.13 7.90
CA VAL A 100 13.77 -4.87 8.78
C VAL A 100 14.59 -6.15 9.02
N LYS A 101 13.92 -7.28 9.25
CA LYS A 101 14.60 -8.55 9.55
C LYS A 101 15.22 -9.21 8.30
N TRP A 102 14.51 -9.22 7.18
CA TRP A 102 14.92 -9.94 5.96
C TRP A 102 15.24 -9.06 4.75
N GLY A 103 15.07 -7.73 4.85
CA GLY A 103 15.29 -6.82 3.71
C GLY A 103 16.71 -6.83 3.16
N LYS A 104 17.72 -7.11 4.00
CA LYS A 104 19.12 -7.25 3.56
C LYS A 104 19.33 -8.47 2.66
N ASP A 105 18.68 -9.59 2.98
CA ASP A 105 18.82 -10.84 2.22
C ASP A 105 18.00 -10.79 0.92
N LEU A 106 16.82 -10.17 0.98
CA LEU A 106 16.00 -9.89 -0.20
C LEU A 106 16.73 -8.96 -1.18
N ARG A 107 17.39 -7.91 -0.70
CA ARG A 107 18.22 -7.03 -1.55
C ARG A 107 19.35 -7.79 -2.26
N ARG A 108 20.09 -8.63 -1.53
CA ARG A 108 21.18 -9.43 -2.10
C ARG A 108 20.70 -10.38 -3.19
N LYS A 109 19.53 -11.00 -3.00
CA LYS A 109 18.92 -11.90 -4.00
C LYS A 109 18.40 -11.13 -5.22
N SER A 110 17.77 -9.97 -5.03
CA SER A 110 17.23 -9.16 -6.12
C SER A 110 18.32 -8.54 -7.01
N ALA A 111 19.53 -8.30 -6.48
CA ALA A 111 20.64 -7.72 -7.25
C ALA A 111 21.02 -8.56 -8.49
N SER A 112 21.07 -9.89 -8.36
CA SER A 112 21.40 -10.77 -9.49
C SER A 112 20.32 -10.78 -10.58
N ARG A 113 19.05 -10.62 -10.21
CA ARG A 113 17.93 -10.57 -11.12
C ARG A 113 17.82 -9.20 -11.80
N TYR A 114 18.10 -8.13 -11.06
CA TYR A 114 18.21 -6.77 -11.59
C TYR A 114 19.30 -6.66 -12.67
N ALA A 115 20.50 -7.16 -12.40
CA ALA A 115 21.59 -7.16 -13.39
C ALA A 115 21.20 -7.87 -14.70
N LYS A 116 20.50 -9.00 -14.62
CA LYS A 116 19.98 -9.71 -15.80
C LYS A 116 18.89 -8.93 -16.55
N TYR A 117 18.00 -8.23 -15.84
CA TYR A 117 16.97 -7.41 -16.49
C TYR A 117 17.56 -6.16 -17.14
N VAL A 118 18.52 -5.48 -16.51
CA VAL A 118 19.24 -4.34 -17.11
C VAL A 118 19.96 -4.76 -18.37
N GLN A 119 20.66 -5.90 -18.35
CA GLN A 119 21.36 -6.42 -19.52
C GLN A 119 20.40 -6.76 -20.67
N LYS A 120 19.23 -7.34 -20.34
CA LYS A 120 18.18 -7.65 -21.32
C LYS A 120 17.51 -6.40 -21.90
N MET A 121 17.37 -5.34 -21.11
CA MET A 121 16.83 -4.05 -21.58
C MET A 121 17.84 -3.27 -22.44
N ALA A 122 19.13 -3.39 -22.13
CA ALA A 122 20.20 -2.84 -22.96
C ALA A 122 20.27 -3.55 -24.33
N GLU A 123 20.07 -4.88 -24.35
CA GLU A 123 20.02 -5.68 -25.58
C GLU A 123 18.77 -5.40 -26.43
N SER A 124 17.63 -5.04 -25.83
CA SER A 124 16.41 -4.68 -26.56
C SER A 124 16.38 -3.23 -27.06
N GLY A 125 17.43 -2.44 -26.83
CA GLY A 125 17.56 -1.06 -27.32
C GLY A 125 16.61 -0.06 -26.66
N LEU A 126 15.99 -0.43 -25.52
CA LEU A 126 15.06 0.42 -24.77
C LEU A 126 15.73 1.34 -23.75
N VAL A 127 17.06 1.21 -23.60
CA VAL A 127 17.87 2.08 -22.75
C VAL A 127 18.67 3.01 -23.67
N HIS A 128 18.28 4.29 -23.70
CA HIS A 128 19.07 5.37 -24.28
C HIS A 128 19.85 6.07 -23.18
#